data_AF-A0A6B3KK98-F1
#
_entry.id   AF-A0A6B3KK98-F1
#
_cell.length_a   1.000
_cell.length_b   1.000
_cell.length_c   1.000
_cell.angle_alpha   90.00
_cell.angle_beta   90.00
_cell.angle_gamma   90.00
#
_symmetry.space_group_name_H-M   'P 1'
#
loop_
_entity.id
_entity.type
_entity.pdbx_description
1 polymer ?
#
loop_
_entity_poly.entity_id
_entity_poly.type
_entity_poly.pdbx_seq_one_letter_code
_entity_poly.pdbx_strand_id
1 'polypeptide(L)' 'FGCGSSREHAPWALDEYGFRAVIAPSFADIFFNNSFKNGLLPIVLAEAEVDALFEQCLATEGYQLTVDLAAQRVRRP' A
#
# COMPACT_ATOMS: atom_id res chain seq x y z
N PHE A 1 -4.31 6.77 4.21
CA PHE A 1 -3.69 5.80 5.13
C PHE A 1 -2.60 6.48 5.97
N GLY A 2 -2.41 6.04 7.22
CA GLY A 2 -1.36 6.59 8.10
C GLY A 2 -1.62 7.99 8.67
N CYS A 3 -2.89 8.43 8.74
CA CYS A 3 -3.25 9.73 9.33
C CYS A 3 -2.98 9.76 10.84
N GLY A 4 -2.37 10.83 11.34
CA GLY A 4 -1.97 11.01 12.73
C GLY A 4 -0.52 11.48 12.86
N SER A 5 -0.03 11.63 14.09
CA SER A 5 1.38 11.99 14.39
C SER A 5 2.37 10.86 14.09
N SER A 6 2.06 10.02 13.10
CA SER A 6 2.59 8.69 12.81
C SER A 6 4.04 8.55 13.25
N ARG A 7 4.18 8.01 14.47
CA ARG A 7 5.46 7.66 15.09
C ARG A 7 6.04 6.53 14.23
N GLU A 8 7.35 6.59 13.99
CA GLU A 8 8.13 5.72 13.06
C GLU A 8 7.84 4.21 13.19
N HIS A 9 7.28 3.79 14.32
CA HIS A 9 6.78 2.46 14.63
C HIS A 9 5.73 1.91 13.66
N ALA A 10 4.90 2.76 13.03
CA ALA A 10 3.82 2.27 12.16
C ALA A 10 4.35 1.63 10.85
N PRO A 11 5.26 2.27 10.09
CA PRO A 11 5.96 1.61 8.99
C PRO A 11 6.76 0.37 9.43
N TRP A 12 7.39 0.38 10.61
CA TRP A 12 8.17 -0.76 11.10
C TRP A 12 7.31 -1.99 11.35
N ALA A 13 6.13 -1.83 11.95
CA ALA A 13 5.22 -2.96 12.18
C ALA A 13 4.75 -3.61 10.86
N LEU A 14 4.61 -2.82 9.79
CA LEU A 14 4.26 -3.35 8.46
C LEU A 14 5.42 -4.11 7.83
N ASP A 15 6.64 -3.58 7.94
CA ASP A 15 7.84 -4.23 7.42
C ASP A 15 8.18 -5.53 8.18
N GLU A 16 8.09 -5.52 9.51
CA GLU A 16 8.27 -6.71 10.36
C GLU A 16 7.25 -7.81 10.06
N TYR A 17 6.01 -7.44 9.72
CA TYR A 17 5.00 -8.39 9.27
C TYR A 17 5.29 -8.96 7.87
N GLY A 18 6.11 -8.26 7.08
CA GLY A 18 6.52 -8.65 5.73
C GLY A 18 5.75 -7.94 4.61
N PHE A 19 5.01 -6.86 4.90
CA PHE A 19 4.38 -6.06 3.83
C PHE A 19 5.44 -5.26 3.07
N ARG A 20 5.41 -5.38 1.75
CA ARG A 20 6.36 -4.68 0.85
C ARG A 20 5.76 -3.44 0.18
N ALA A 21 4.44 -3.36 0.12
CA ALA A 21 3.73 -2.24 -0.48
C ALA A 21 2.39 -2.00 0.23
N VAL A 22 1.91 -0.75 0.19
CA VAL A 22 0.57 -0.35 0.67
C VAL A 22 -0.11 0.45 -0.44
N ILE A 23 -1.34 0.09 -0.79
CA ILE A 23 -2.15 0.80 -1.78
C ILE A 23 -3.24 1.59 -1.04
N ALA A 24 -3.36 2.89 -1.31
CA ALA A 24 -4.42 3.72 -0.74
C ALA A 24 -4.74 4.94 -1.62
N PRO A 25 -5.91 5.58 -1.47
CA PRO A 25 -6.24 6.80 -2.22
C PRO A 25 -5.40 8.01 -1.82
N SER A 26 -4.85 8.00 -0.60
CA SER A 26 -3.98 9.05 -0.08
C SER A 26 -3.16 8.54 1.11
N PHE A 27 -2.05 9.21 1.41
CA PHE A 27 -1.22 8.97 2.58
C PHE A 27 -0.98 10.27 3.34
N ALA A 28 -0.78 10.19 4.65
CA ALA A 28 -0.28 11.33 5.40
C ALA A 28 1.20 11.58 5.08
N ASP A 29 1.60 12.85 4.96
CA ASP A 29 2.93 13.26 4.49
C ASP A 29 4.08 12.63 5.28
N ILE A 30 3.95 12.54 6.61
CA ILE A 30 4.96 11.93 7.50
C ILE A 30 5.10 10.44 7.20
N PHE A 31 3.97 9.72 7.11
CA PHE A 31 3.97 8.28 6.83
C PHE A 31 4.54 7.99 5.44
N PHE A 32 4.14 8.77 4.44
CA PHE A 32 4.61 8.64 3.07
C PHE A 32 6.14 8.77 3.00
N ASN A 33 6.70 9.82 3.62
CA ASN A 33 8.14 10.02 3.68
C ASN A 33 8.89 8.92 4.45
N ASN A 34 8.32 8.42 5.54
CA ASN A 34 8.95 7.37 6.34
C ASN A 34 8.88 6.00 5.67
N SER A 35 7.89 5.74 4.81
CA SER A 35 7.74 4.46 4.12
C SER A 35 8.95 4.14 3.24
N PHE A 36 9.44 5.12 2.46
CA PHE A 36 10.61 4.94 1.59
C PHE A 36 11.89 4.63 2.36
N LYS A 37 12.07 5.23 3.55
CA LYS A 37 13.24 4.97 4.39
C LYS A 37 13.28 3.55 4.93
N ASN A 38 12.12 2.91 5.04
CA ASN A 38 11.96 1.56 5.59
C ASN A 38 11.70 0.52 4.50
N GLY A 39 11.91 0.84 3.22
CA GLY A 39 11.72 -0.12 2.12
C GLY A 39 10.26 -0.50 1.84
N LEU A 40 9.31 0.24 2.41
CA LEU A 40 7.87 0.08 2.16
C LEU A 40 7.45 0.98 1.00
N LEU A 41 6.77 0.41 0.00
CA LEU A 41 6.32 1.15 -1.19
C LEU A 41 4.87 1.66 -1.02
N PRO A 42 4.64 2.97 -0.78
CA PRO A 42 3.30 3.55 -0.82
C PRO A 42 2.85 3.76 -2.29
N ILE A 43 1.66 3.28 -2.64
CA ILE A 43 1.08 3.38 -3.97
C ILE A 43 -0.24 4.13 -3.88
N VAL A 44 -0.33 5.25 -4.60
CA VAL A 44 -1.54 6.07 -4.67
C VAL A 44 -2.33 5.69 -5.92
N LEU A 45 -3.58 5.27 -5.75
CA LEU A 45 -4.54 5.02 -6.83
C LEU A 45 -5.80 5.85 -6.61
N ALA A 46 -6.64 5.99 -7.63
CA ALA A 46 -7.94 6.64 -7.44
C ALA A 46 -8.83 5.81 -6.49
N GLU A 47 -9.74 6.46 -5.76
CA GLU A 47 -10.65 5.80 -4.81
C GLU A 47 -11.44 4.67 -5.47
N ALA A 48 -12.01 4.92 -6.65
CA ALA A 48 -12.73 3.92 -7.43
C ALA A 48 -11.87 2.70 -7.83
N GLU A 49 -10.55 2.89 -8.02
CA GLU A 49 -9.66 1.77 -8.31
C GLU A 49 -9.39 0.93 -7.06
N VAL A 50 -9.24 1.58 -5.91
CA VAL A 50 -9.06 0.93 -4.60
C VAL A 50 -10.31 0.14 -4.22
N ASP A 51 -11.50 0.72 -4.42
CA ASP A 51 -12.77 0.03 -4.18
C ASP A 51 -12.91 -1.21 -5.07
N ALA A 52 -12.57 -1.10 -6.36
CA ALA A 52 -12.57 -2.23 -7.27
C ALA A 52 -11.58 -3.34 -6.85
N LEU A 53 -10.45 -2.99 -6.23
CA LEU A 53 -9.51 -3.96 -5.68
C LEU A 53 -10.09 -4.66 -4.44
N PHE A 54 -10.76 -3.91 -3.55
CA PHE A 54 -11.45 -4.50 -2.40
C PHE A 54 -12.53 -5.50 -2.83
N GLU A 55 -13.36 -5.15 -3.82
CA GLU A 55 -14.39 -6.04 -4.36
C GLU A 55 -13.78 -7.35 -4.89
N GLN A 56 -12.68 -7.27 -5.66
CA GLN A 56 -12.00 -8.45 -6.19
C GLN A 56 -11.38 -9.33 -5.09
N CYS A 57 -10.74 -8.71 -4.09
CA CYS A 57 -10.17 -9.40 -2.93
C CYS A 57 -11.23 -10.12 -2.11
N LEU A 58 -12.41 -9.51 -1.92
CA LEU A 58 -13.51 -10.10 -1.17
C LEU A 58 -14.21 -11.22 -1.97
N ALA A 59 -14.27 -11.09 -3.29
CA ALA A 59 -14.85 -12.10 -4.16
C ALA A 59 -13.95 -13.32 -4.39
N THR A 60 -12.63 -13.18 -4.25
CA THR A 60 -11.65 -14.22 -4.57
C THR A 60 -10.72 -14.49 -3.39
N GLU A 61 -10.94 -15.62 -2.72
CA GLU A 61 -10.00 -16.08 -1.67
C GLU A 61 -8.61 -16.32 -2.27
N GLY A 62 -7.57 -15.78 -1.62
CA GLY A 62 -6.21 -15.87 -2.10
C GLY A 62 -5.89 -14.96 -3.30
N TYR A 63 -6.66 -13.90 -3.53
CA TYR A 63 -6.40 -12.91 -4.58
C TYR A 63 -4.93 -12.45 -4.60
N GLN A 64 -4.30 -12.49 -5.79
CA GLN A 64 -2.89 -12.12 -5.95
C GLN A 64 -2.68 -10.93 -6.88
N LEU A 65 -2.09 -9.92 -6.28
CA LEU A 65 -1.47 -8.72 -6.83
C LEU A 65 -0.11 -8.86 -7.52
N THR A 66 0.19 -8.19 -8.64
CA THR A 66 1.61 -7.86 -8.96
C THR A 66 1.83 -6.36 -8.99
N VAL A 67 2.84 -5.89 -8.24
CA VAL A 67 3.34 -4.51 -8.31
C VAL A 67 4.67 -4.51 -9.05
N ASP A 68 4.70 -3.87 -10.21
CA ASP A 68 5.88 -3.66 -11.04
C ASP A 68 6.42 -2.25 -10.79
N LEU A 69 7.43 -2.14 -9.92
CA LEU A 69 8.01 -0.84 -9.55
C LEU A 69 8.75 -0.18 -10.72
N ALA A 70 9.44 -0.96 -11.56
CA ALA A 70 10.19 -0.42 -12.69
C ALA A 70 9.25 0.17 -13.75
N ALA A 71 8.13 -0.50 -14.02
CA ALA A 71 7.09 0.01 -14.93
C ALA A 71 6.09 0.96 -14.24
N GLN A 72 6.18 1.13 -12.91
CA GLN A 72 5.23 1.85 -12.07
C GLN A 72 3.77 1.42 -12.31
N ARG A 73 3.51 0.11 -12.31
CA ARG A 73 2.19 -0.47 -12.61
C ARG A 73 1.74 -1.47 -11.56
N VAL A 74 0.44 -1.43 -11.25
CA VAL A 74 -0.26 -2.48 -10.51
C VAL A 74 -0.99 -3.35 -11.54
N ARG A 75 -0.61 -4.64 -11.60
CA ARG A 75 -1.22 -5.63 -12.49
C ARG A 75 -2.13 -6.53 -11.66
N ARG A 76 -3.40 -6.56 -12.05
CA ARG A 76 -4.43 -7.45 -11.49
C ARG A 76 -4.28 -8.85 -12.14
N PRO A 77 -4.85 -9.92 -11.53
CA PRO A 77 -4.89 -11.26 -12.12
C PRO A 77 -5.40 -11.30 -13.57
#